data_AF-A0A851URG9-F1
#
_entry.id   AF-A0A851URG9-F1
#
_cell.length_a   1.000
_cell.length_b   1.000
_cell.length_c   1.000
_cell.angle_alpha   90.00
_cell.angle_beta   90.00
_cell.angle_gamma   90.00
#
_symmetry.space_group_name_H-M   'P 1'
#
loop_
_entity.id
_entity.type
_entity.pdbx_description
1 polymer ?
#
loop_
_entity_poly.entity_id
_entity_poly.type
_entity_poly.pdbx_seq_one_letter_code
_entity_poly.pdbx_strand_id
1 'polypeptide(L)'
;GSLEDGRIIDSSLSRDPLQVELGKHQVIPGLEQSLLDMCVGEKRRAIIPPHLAYGKRGSPPTIPGESTALRVPVGSPWGSCSGCDPLAGDAVLRFEVELVGLSRASYWQKMVNEVVPLVCLGLVPALLGLIGFHLYRKASSPKLSKKKQKEEKRNKAKKK
;
A
#
# COMPACT_ATOMS: atom_id res chain seq x y z
N GLY A 1 9.10 9.94 13.98
CA GLY A 1 9.09 11.41 13.85
C GLY A 1 8.64 12.05 15.15
N SER A 2 9.29 13.14 15.54
CA SER A 2 8.91 13.98 16.67
C SER A 2 8.78 15.45 16.24
N LEU A 3 8.10 16.27 17.05
CA LEU A 3 8.20 17.72 16.98
C LEU A 3 9.53 18.22 17.57
N GLU A 4 9.82 19.50 17.40
CA GLU A 4 10.96 20.16 18.06
C GLU A 4 10.82 20.23 19.59
N ASP A 5 9.59 20.25 20.10
CA ASP A 5 9.28 20.21 21.54
C ASP A 5 9.46 18.81 22.17
N GLY A 6 9.90 17.83 21.38
CA GLY A 6 10.14 16.46 21.82
C GLY A 6 8.92 15.54 21.78
N ARG A 7 7.72 16.03 21.43
CA ARG A 7 6.53 15.15 21.29
C ARG A 7 6.74 14.16 20.15
N ILE A 8 6.63 12.87 20.47
CA ILE A 8 6.66 11.79 19.47
C ILE A 8 5.31 11.74 18.75
N ILE A 9 5.30 11.88 17.43
CA ILE A 9 4.11 11.65 16.60
C ILE A 9 4.00 10.17 16.27
N ASP A 10 5.10 9.60 15.76
CA ASP A 10 5.11 8.28 15.12
C ASP A 10 6.47 7.60 15.29
N SER A 11 6.48 6.27 15.33
CA SER A 11 7.69 5.46 15.43
C SER A 11 7.50 4.11 14.74
N SER A 12 8.28 3.89 13.68
CA SER A 12 8.32 2.63 12.94
C SER A 12 9.34 1.63 13.49
N LEU A 13 10.07 1.97 14.56
CA LEU A 13 11.12 1.12 15.16
C LEU A 13 10.60 -0.23 15.71
N SER A 14 9.30 -0.35 15.95
CA SER A 14 8.63 -1.55 16.47
C SER A 14 7.62 -2.16 15.50
N ARG A 15 7.65 -1.78 14.21
CA ARG A 15 6.72 -2.21 13.17
C ARG A 15 7.47 -2.61 11.89
N ASP A 16 6.76 -3.24 10.97
CA ASP A 16 7.29 -3.53 9.63
C ASP A 16 7.70 -2.23 8.90
N PRO A 17 8.72 -2.28 8.01
CA PRO A 17 9.16 -1.12 7.25
C PRO A 17 8.03 -0.51 6.40
N LEU A 18 7.85 0.80 6.51
CA LEU A 18 6.86 1.54 5.72
C LEU A 18 7.22 1.48 4.23
N GLN A 19 6.33 0.93 3.41
CA GLN A 19 6.47 0.91 1.96
C GLN A 19 5.78 2.14 1.36
N VAL A 20 6.53 2.95 0.62
CA VAL A 20 6.04 4.19 -0.02
C VAL A 20 6.42 4.17 -1.50
N GLU A 21 5.47 4.44 -2.38
CA GLU A 21 5.76 4.72 -3.79
C GLU A 21 5.94 6.23 -4.00
N LEU A 22 7.10 6.63 -4.51
CA LEU A 22 7.42 8.03 -4.83
C LEU A 22 6.52 8.57 -5.96
N GLY A 23 6.07 9.80 -5.80
CA GLY A 23 5.15 10.51 -6.70
C GLY A 23 3.66 10.29 -6.38
N LYS A 24 3.32 9.36 -5.48
CA LYS A 24 1.91 9.10 -5.10
C LYS A 24 1.39 9.93 -3.93
N HIS A 25 2.23 10.76 -3.28
CA HIS A 25 1.81 11.62 -2.16
C HIS A 25 1.15 10.84 -1.01
N GLN A 26 1.60 9.59 -0.78
CA GLN A 26 1.09 8.71 0.27
C GLN A 26 1.58 9.10 1.67
N VAL A 27 2.67 9.87 1.73
CA VAL A 27 3.25 10.45 2.94
C VAL A 27 3.35 11.97 2.77
N ILE A 28 3.66 12.69 3.85
CA ILE A 28 3.86 14.14 3.76
C ILE A 28 4.98 14.49 2.75
N PRO A 29 4.81 15.54 1.92
CA PRO A 29 5.71 15.79 0.80
C PRO A 29 7.16 16.05 1.22
N GLY A 30 7.40 16.65 2.38
CA GLY A 30 8.76 16.80 2.92
C GLY A 30 9.43 15.49 3.33
N LEU A 31 8.67 14.44 3.62
CA LEU A 31 9.18 13.10 3.91
C LEU A 31 9.43 12.31 2.63
N GLU A 32 8.67 12.59 1.57
CA GLU A 32 8.87 12.09 0.21
C GLU A 32 10.00 12.81 -0.55
N GLN A 33 10.37 14.03 -0.12
CA GLN A 33 11.60 14.74 -0.49
C GLN A 33 12.78 14.34 0.41
N SER A 34 12.51 13.89 1.63
CA SER A 34 13.36 12.86 2.24
C SER A 34 13.23 11.55 1.43
N LEU A 35 14.07 10.53 1.67
CA LEU A 35 14.18 9.33 0.81
C LEU A 35 14.73 9.58 -0.61
N LEU A 36 14.50 10.75 -1.23
CA LEU A 36 15.22 11.15 -2.45
C LEU A 36 16.73 11.19 -2.20
N ASP A 37 17.48 10.64 -3.16
CA ASP A 37 18.94 10.53 -3.14
C ASP A 37 19.52 9.80 -1.90
N MET A 38 18.72 8.98 -1.21
CA MET A 38 19.21 8.04 -0.18
C MET A 38 19.77 6.76 -0.79
N CYS A 39 20.86 6.28 -0.23
CA CYS A 39 21.36 4.92 -0.48
C CYS A 39 20.61 3.87 0.35
N VAL A 40 20.53 2.63 -0.14
CA VAL A 40 19.95 1.52 0.62
C VAL A 40 20.84 1.21 1.83
N GLY A 41 20.23 1.11 3.01
CA GLY A 41 20.91 0.99 4.30
C GLY A 41 21.31 2.34 4.94
N GLU A 42 21.07 3.46 4.27
CA GLU A 42 21.38 4.79 4.82
C GLU A 42 20.37 5.23 5.89
N LYS A 43 20.87 5.86 6.96
CA LYS A 43 20.08 6.53 7.99
C LYS A 43 20.27 8.03 7.87
N ARG A 44 19.18 8.80 7.78
CA ARG A 44 19.26 10.28 7.80
C ARG A 44 18.16 10.94 8.61
N ARG A 45 18.42 12.18 9.02
CA ARG A 45 17.50 13.02 9.78
C ARG A 45 16.82 14.05 8.89
N ALA A 46 15.59 13.73 8.47
CA ALA A 46 14.61 14.63 7.87
C ALA A 46 14.19 15.78 8.81
N ILE A 47 14.54 17.04 8.51
CA ILE A 47 13.92 18.21 9.15
C ILE A 47 12.91 18.79 8.15
N ILE A 48 11.62 18.71 8.48
CA ILE A 48 10.52 19.06 7.57
C ILE A 48 9.78 20.29 8.14
N PRO A 49 9.75 21.42 7.42
CA PRO A 49 9.00 22.60 7.85
C PRO A 49 7.49 22.37 7.75
N PRO A 50 6.65 23.09 8.53
CA PRO A 50 5.22 22.83 8.62
C PRO A 50 4.50 22.85 7.27
N HIS A 51 4.89 23.74 6.34
CA HIS A 51 4.31 23.84 5.00
C HIS A 51 4.56 22.63 4.08
N LEU A 52 5.58 21.79 4.37
CA LEU A 52 5.83 20.50 3.70
C LEU A 52 5.35 19.29 4.54
N ALA A 53 4.66 19.55 5.65
CA ALA A 53 4.07 18.55 6.53
C ALA A 53 2.53 18.66 6.54
N TYR A 54 1.96 19.36 7.53
CA TYR A 54 0.51 19.47 7.75
C TYR A 54 -0.03 20.91 7.57
N GLY A 55 0.86 21.89 7.41
CA GLY A 55 0.57 23.32 7.20
C GLY A 55 -0.42 23.92 8.21
N LYS A 56 -1.15 24.95 7.76
CA LYS A 56 -2.19 25.67 8.53
C LYS A 56 -3.22 24.78 9.22
N ARG A 57 -3.49 23.60 8.67
CA ARG A 57 -4.53 22.70 9.19
C ARG A 57 -4.04 21.86 10.37
N GLY A 58 -2.73 21.58 10.44
CA GLY A 58 -2.16 20.67 11.43
C GLY A 58 -2.75 19.26 11.35
N SER A 59 -2.59 18.50 12.43
CA SER A 59 -3.29 17.24 12.67
C SER A 59 -3.69 17.17 14.16
N PRO A 60 -4.79 17.84 14.56
CA PRO A 60 -5.24 17.84 15.94
C PRO A 60 -5.60 16.41 16.42
N PRO A 61 -5.33 16.06 17.70
CA PRO A 61 -4.79 16.90 18.77
C PRO A 61 -3.25 16.94 18.83
N THR A 62 -2.56 16.06 18.11
CA THR A 62 -1.13 15.79 18.31
C THR A 62 -0.22 16.83 17.65
N ILE A 63 -0.61 17.37 16.49
CA ILE A 63 0.19 18.29 15.70
C ILE A 63 -0.58 19.61 15.57
N PRO A 64 -0.10 20.71 16.18
CA PRO A 64 -0.74 22.02 16.01
C PRO A 64 -0.61 22.49 14.56
N GLY A 65 -1.60 23.25 14.10
CA GLY A 65 -1.55 23.90 12.79
C GLY A 65 -0.77 25.22 12.85
N GLU A 66 -0.17 25.57 11.72
CA GLU A 66 0.43 26.89 11.45
C GLU A 66 -0.63 27.98 11.69
N SER A 67 -0.55 28.64 12.85
CA SER A 67 -1.48 29.67 13.27
C SER A 67 -1.18 30.98 12.54
N THR A 68 -1.67 31.12 11.30
CA THR A 68 -1.71 32.43 10.60
C THR A 68 -2.74 33.36 11.27
N ALA A 69 -2.44 33.78 12.50
CA ALA A 69 -3.21 34.73 13.29
C ALA A 69 -2.40 36.00 13.62
N LEU A 70 -1.30 36.25 12.88
CA LEU A 70 -0.68 37.56 12.83
C LEU A 70 -1.43 38.45 11.82
N ARG A 71 -2.54 39.03 12.30
CA ARG A 71 -3.08 40.26 11.71
C ARG A 71 -2.05 41.37 11.96
N VAL A 72 -1.06 41.48 11.07
CA VAL A 72 -0.07 42.57 11.12
C VAL A 72 -0.85 43.89 11.04
N PRO A 73 -0.81 44.77 12.05
CA PRO A 73 -1.40 46.09 11.93
C PRO A 73 -0.57 46.87 10.89
N VAL A 74 -1.19 47.16 9.74
CA VAL A 74 -0.60 48.03 8.72
C VAL A 74 -0.53 49.45 9.28
N GLY A 75 0.60 49.79 9.93
CA GLY A 75 0.78 51.10 10.56
C GLY A 75 1.77 51.15 11.73
N SER A 76 2.99 50.62 11.60
CA SER A 76 4.06 50.80 12.60
C SER A 76 5.34 51.30 11.92
N PRO A 77 5.79 52.55 12.18
CA PRO A 77 6.81 53.24 11.37
C PRO A 77 8.26 53.08 11.86
N TRP A 78 8.54 52.13 12.76
CA TRP A 78 9.89 51.93 13.32
C TRP A 78 10.44 50.55 12.97
N GLY A 79 11.54 50.54 12.21
CA GLY A 79 12.23 49.32 11.83
C GLY A 79 13.10 48.77 12.96
N SER A 80 12.80 47.57 13.42
CA SER A 80 13.79 46.61 13.91
C SER A 80 13.21 45.19 13.83
N CYS A 81 13.61 44.42 12.81
CA CYS A 81 13.28 42.99 12.73
C CYS A 81 14.20 42.19 13.66
N SER A 82 14.08 42.44 14.95
CA SER A 82 14.82 41.77 16.02
C SER A 82 13.82 40.94 16.85
N GLY A 83 13.47 39.76 16.33
CA GLY A 83 12.46 38.88 16.95
C GLY A 83 11.65 38.07 15.93
N CYS A 84 12.32 37.30 15.06
CA CYS A 84 11.66 36.17 14.40
C CYS A 84 11.66 34.97 15.37
N ASP A 85 10.99 35.12 16.50
CA ASP A 85 10.73 34.00 17.40
C ASP A 85 9.79 33.01 16.66
N PRO A 86 10.12 31.72 16.59
CA PRO A 86 9.25 30.72 15.95
C PRO A 86 7.88 30.74 16.60
N LEU A 87 6.83 30.96 15.80
CA LEU A 87 5.47 31.04 16.33
C LEU A 87 5.07 29.67 16.87
N ALA A 88 4.27 29.62 17.94
CA ALA A 88 3.86 28.38 18.59
C ALA A 88 2.99 27.42 17.71
N GLY A 89 2.71 27.80 16.45
CA GLY A 89 2.10 26.95 15.43
C GLY A 89 3.07 26.41 14.36
N ASP A 90 4.34 26.85 14.36
CA ASP A 90 5.35 26.44 13.37
C ASP A 90 6.00 25.11 13.75
N ALA A 91 5.18 24.04 13.82
CA ALA A 91 5.63 22.71 14.19
C ALA A 91 6.52 22.08 13.09
N VAL A 92 7.82 22.39 13.15
CA VAL A 92 8.86 21.69 12.37
C VAL A 92 8.96 20.25 12.87
N LEU A 93 8.91 19.30 11.94
CA LEU A 93 8.95 17.88 12.25
C LEU A 93 10.34 17.29 11.99
N ARG A 94 10.81 16.49 12.93
CA ARG A 94 12.10 15.79 12.87
C ARG A 94 11.84 14.29 12.71
N PHE A 95 12.19 13.75 11.56
CA PHE A 95 12.09 12.33 11.25
C PHE A 95 13.48 11.72 11.15
N GLU A 96 13.69 10.57 11.80
CA GLU A 96 14.84 9.72 11.56
C GLU A 96 14.36 8.59 10.65
N VAL A 97 14.92 8.51 9.44
CA VAL A 97 14.50 7.56 8.40
C VAL A 97 15.66 6.65 8.02
N GLU A 98 15.34 5.40 7.73
CA GLU A 98 16.26 4.36 7.27
C GLU A 98 15.72 3.79 5.95
N LEU A 99 16.50 3.84 4.87
CA LEU A 99 16.08 3.28 3.59
C LEU A 99 16.39 1.78 3.54
N VAL A 100 15.46 0.95 4.02
CA VAL A 100 15.63 -0.52 4.08
C VAL A 100 15.76 -1.16 2.68
N GLY A 101 15.15 -0.59 1.66
CA GLY A 101 15.25 -1.08 0.29
C GLY A 101 14.65 -0.15 -0.75
N LEU A 102 15.18 -0.17 -1.96
CA LEU A 102 14.70 0.59 -3.11
C LEU A 102 14.35 -0.35 -4.26
N SER A 103 13.06 -0.62 -4.45
CA SER A 103 12.57 -1.32 -5.65
C SER A 103 12.15 -0.31 -6.71
N ARG A 104 12.75 -0.37 -7.91
CA ARG A 104 12.12 0.24 -9.07
C ARG A 104 10.82 -0.51 -9.33
N ALA A 105 9.70 0.19 -9.34
CA ALA A 105 8.41 -0.35 -9.74
C ALA A 105 8.48 -0.78 -11.23
N SER A 106 8.87 -2.03 -11.47
CA SER A 106 8.91 -2.54 -12.84
C SER A 106 7.48 -2.64 -13.36
N TYR A 107 7.25 -2.12 -14.58
CA TYR A 107 5.94 -2.11 -15.23
C TYR A 107 5.29 -3.50 -15.25
N TRP A 108 6.12 -4.54 -15.41
CA TRP A 108 5.70 -5.94 -15.34
C TRP A 108 5.36 -6.43 -13.93
N GLN A 109 6.06 -6.04 -12.85
CA GLN A 109 5.62 -6.38 -11.49
C GLN A 109 4.26 -5.75 -11.16
N LYS A 110 4.00 -4.52 -11.60
CA LYS A 110 2.69 -3.90 -11.43
C LYS A 110 1.60 -4.70 -12.16
N MET A 111 1.83 -5.09 -13.42
CA MET A 111 0.90 -5.99 -14.12
C MET A 111 0.77 -7.36 -13.43
N VAL A 112 1.85 -7.98 -12.95
CA VAL A 112 1.80 -9.27 -12.27
C VAL A 112 0.95 -9.18 -10.99
N ASN A 113 1.17 -8.18 -10.14
CA ASN A 113 0.45 -8.03 -8.88
C ASN A 113 -1.05 -7.71 -9.08
N GLU A 114 -1.42 -7.00 -10.14
CA GLU A 114 -2.83 -6.68 -10.45
C GLU A 114 -3.52 -7.82 -11.23
N VAL A 115 -2.84 -8.41 -12.21
CA VAL A 115 -3.45 -9.37 -13.16
C VAL A 115 -3.43 -10.80 -12.64
N VAL A 116 -2.38 -11.24 -11.94
CA VAL A 116 -2.30 -12.64 -11.46
C VAL A 116 -3.43 -12.98 -10.49
N PRO A 117 -3.79 -12.16 -9.48
CA PRO A 117 -4.94 -12.46 -8.61
C PRO A 117 -6.25 -12.60 -9.39
N LEU A 118 -6.52 -11.70 -10.34
CA LEU A 118 -7.72 -11.74 -11.18
C LEU A 118 -7.76 -12.99 -12.08
N VAL A 119 -6.63 -13.35 -12.68
CA VAL A 119 -6.49 -14.57 -13.51
C VAL A 119 -6.64 -15.84 -12.66
N CYS A 120 -6.08 -15.88 -11.44
CA CYS A 120 -6.26 -16.98 -10.51
C CYS A 120 -7.72 -17.14 -10.07
N LEU A 121 -8.43 -16.04 -9.79
CA LEU A 121 -9.86 -16.05 -9.44
C LEU A 121 -10.74 -16.57 -10.58
N GLY A 122 -10.34 -16.43 -11.84
CA GLY A 122 -11.04 -17.03 -12.99
C GLY A 122 -10.65 -18.49 -13.26
N LEU A 123 -9.34 -18.78 -13.31
CA LEU A 123 -8.82 -20.09 -13.72
C LEU A 123 -9.04 -21.18 -12.67
N VAL A 124 -8.90 -20.89 -11.38
CA VAL A 124 -9.02 -21.92 -10.33
C VAL A 124 -10.46 -22.47 -10.26
N PRO A 125 -11.53 -21.66 -10.21
CA PRO A 125 -12.90 -22.17 -10.27
C PRO A 125 -13.23 -22.86 -11.59
N ALA A 126 -12.70 -22.37 -12.73
CA ALA A 126 -12.93 -22.99 -14.03
C ALA A 126 -12.31 -24.40 -14.10
N LEU A 127 -11.07 -24.59 -13.63
CA LEU A 127 -10.41 -25.89 -13.56
C LEU A 127 -11.14 -26.86 -12.61
N LEU A 128 -11.52 -26.40 -11.42
CA LEU A 128 -12.32 -27.20 -10.48
C LEU A 128 -13.69 -27.57 -11.06
N GLY A 129 -14.34 -26.66 -11.78
CA GLY A 129 -15.59 -26.90 -12.51
C GLY A 129 -15.44 -27.94 -13.61
N LEU A 130 -14.36 -27.88 -14.41
CA LEU A 130 -14.06 -28.88 -15.45
C LEU A 130 -13.77 -30.26 -14.85
N ILE A 131 -12.99 -30.34 -13.77
CA ILE A 131 -12.73 -31.58 -13.03
C ILE A 131 -14.05 -32.16 -12.48
N GLY A 132 -14.87 -31.33 -11.84
CA GLY A 132 -16.20 -31.69 -11.33
C GLY A 132 -17.13 -32.19 -12.43
N PHE A 133 -17.20 -31.49 -13.57
CA PHE A 133 -18.01 -31.89 -14.73
C PHE A 133 -17.52 -33.20 -15.36
N HIS A 134 -16.20 -33.42 -15.41
CA HIS A 134 -15.63 -34.68 -15.91
C HIS A 134 -15.94 -35.85 -14.98
N LEU A 135 -15.86 -35.65 -13.66
CA LEU A 135 -16.29 -36.65 -12.66
C LEU A 135 -17.80 -36.91 -12.75
N TYR A 136 -18.61 -35.87 -12.89
CA TYR A 136 -20.06 -35.97 -13.08
C TYR A 136 -20.43 -36.76 -14.35
N ARG A 137 -19.81 -36.47 -15.51
CA ARG A 137 -19.99 -37.26 -16.75
C ARG A 137 -19.54 -38.71 -16.58
N LYS A 138 -18.44 -38.95 -15.87
CA LYS A 138 -17.92 -40.31 -15.63
C LYS A 138 -18.83 -41.13 -14.71
N ALA A 139 -19.47 -40.50 -13.73
CA ALA A 139 -20.44 -41.13 -12.83
C ALA A 139 -21.82 -41.33 -13.48
N SER A 140 -22.31 -40.34 -14.23
CA SER A 140 -23.61 -40.39 -14.93
C SER A 140 -23.60 -41.22 -16.22
N SER A 141 -22.42 -41.63 -16.71
CA SER A 141 -22.27 -42.58 -17.82
C SER A 141 -23.02 -43.89 -17.52
N PRO A 142 -24.16 -44.19 -18.17
CA PRO A 142 -24.96 -45.35 -17.81
C PRO A 142 -24.19 -46.63 -18.13
N LYS A 143 -24.14 -47.57 -17.19
CA LYS A 143 -23.55 -48.92 -17.37
C LYS A 143 -24.32 -49.82 -18.37
N LEU A 144 -25.11 -49.22 -19.26
CA LEU A 144 -25.93 -49.90 -20.27
C LEU A 144 -25.09 -50.78 -21.20
N SER A 145 -23.95 -50.28 -21.69
CA SER A 145 -23.15 -50.99 -22.71
C SER A 145 -22.68 -52.37 -22.25
N LYS A 146 -22.04 -52.48 -21.07
CA LYS A 146 -21.53 -53.78 -20.58
C LYS A 146 -22.64 -54.78 -20.22
N LYS A 147 -23.79 -54.32 -19.70
CA LYS A 147 -24.94 -55.21 -19.42
C LYS A 147 -25.60 -55.68 -20.72
N LYS A 148 -25.89 -54.75 -21.64
CA LYS A 148 -26.56 -55.01 -22.93
C LYS A 148 -25.69 -55.87 -23.86
N GLN A 149 -24.37 -55.64 -23.94
CA GLN A 149 -23.44 -56.50 -24.68
C GLN A 149 -23.30 -57.91 -24.04
N LYS A 150 -23.32 -58.03 -22.71
CA LYS A 150 -23.29 -59.35 -22.04
C LYS A 150 -24.57 -60.13 -22.26
N GLU A 151 -25.72 -59.44 -22.28
CA GLU A 151 -27.03 -60.01 -22.55
C GLU A 151 -27.21 -60.42 -24.02
N GLU A 152 -26.76 -59.59 -24.96
CA GLU A 152 -26.76 -59.92 -26.39
C GLU A 152 -25.85 -61.12 -26.70
N LYS A 153 -24.65 -61.17 -26.09
CA LYS A 153 -23.77 -62.35 -26.17
C LYS A 153 -24.41 -63.61 -25.57
N ARG A 154 -25.12 -63.48 -24.44
CA ARG A 154 -25.85 -64.60 -23.81
C ARG A 154 -27.02 -65.08 -24.67
N ASN A 155 -27.73 -64.19 -25.34
CA ASN A 155 -28.84 -64.55 -26.22
C ASN A 155 -28.35 -65.17 -27.54
N LYS A 156 -27.21 -64.71 -28.09
CA LYS A 156 -26.56 -65.36 -29.24
C LYS A 156 -26.05 -66.77 -28.91
N ALA A 157 -25.58 -67.02 -27.69
CA ALA A 157 -25.15 -68.34 -27.23
C ALA A 157 -26.28 -69.34 -26.92
N LYS A 158 -27.53 -68.88 -26.78
CA LYS A 158 -28.72 -69.74 -26.56
C LYS A 158 -29.48 -70.10 -27.86
N LYS A 159 -29.05 -69.56 -29.00
CA LYS A 159 -29.74 -69.67 -30.29
C LYS A 159 -28.95 -70.48 -31.32
N LYS A 160 -27.98 -71.26 -30.81
CA LYS A 160 -27.03 -72.12 -31.52
C LYS A 160 -26.83 -73.38 -30.69
#